data_AF-A0A7X9TX15-F1
#
_entry.id   AF-A0A7X9TX15-F1
#
_cell.length_a   1.000
_cell.length_b   1.000
_cell.length_c   1.000
_cell.angle_alpha   90.00
_cell.angle_beta   90.00
_cell.angle_gamma   90.00
#
_symmetry.space_group_name_H-M   'P 1'
#
loop_
_entity.id
_entity.type
_entity.pdbx_description
1 polymer ?
#
loop_
_entity_poly.entity_id
_entity_poly.type
_entity_poly.pdbx_seq_one_letter_code
_entity_poly.pdbx_strand_id
1 'polypeptide(L)'
;MTFKKLIVAASLLPATAAAHAEQTLDISYPRSSTLWILLKQNAQLEQRLKPLGFTVNWHEFSTGPLWGNIAPATVERANSRRSYDIIPVKLENLAEQQRIADIYYTAKLIPKPLKASNINLWTPKP
;
A
#
# COMPACT_ATOMS: atom_id res chain seq x y z
N MET A 1 40.60 -29.58 -59.28
CA MET A 1 41.35 -28.67 -58.38
C MET A 1 41.14 -27.26 -58.87
N THR A 2 40.38 -26.43 -58.14
CA THR A 2 40.17 -25.04 -58.58
C THR A 2 40.11 -24.10 -57.38
N PHE A 3 41.19 -23.37 -57.18
CA PHE A 3 41.31 -22.20 -56.32
C PHE A 3 40.45 -21.05 -56.86
N LYS A 4 39.84 -20.24 -55.99
CA LYS A 4 39.50 -18.84 -56.32
C LYS A 4 39.83 -17.89 -55.17
N LYS A 5 40.44 -16.77 -55.58
CA LYS A 5 41.03 -15.69 -54.79
C LYS A 5 39.99 -14.67 -54.31
N LEU A 6 40.25 -14.14 -53.12
CA LEU A 6 40.07 -12.78 -52.58
C LEU A 6 39.16 -11.75 -53.29
N ILE A 7 38.28 -11.10 -52.50
CA ILE A 7 38.03 -9.64 -52.55
C ILE A 7 37.93 -9.13 -51.12
N VAL A 8 38.73 -8.10 -50.80
CA VAL A 8 38.63 -7.24 -49.61
C VAL A 8 37.63 -6.13 -49.91
N ALA A 9 36.67 -5.89 -49.01
CA ALA A 9 35.85 -4.68 -48.99
C ALA A 9 36.01 -4.02 -47.62
N ALA A 10 36.67 -2.87 -47.60
CA ALA A 10 36.72 -1.99 -46.45
C ALA A 10 35.41 -1.17 -46.42
N SER A 11 34.47 -1.58 -45.58
CA SER A 11 33.30 -0.79 -45.24
C SER A 11 33.57 -0.04 -43.94
N LEU A 12 33.77 1.29 -44.03
CA LEU A 12 33.58 2.18 -42.89
C LEU A 12 32.11 2.06 -42.45
N LEU A 13 31.88 1.62 -41.22
CA LEU A 13 30.60 1.77 -40.55
C LEU A 13 30.67 2.93 -39.54
N PRO A 14 29.64 3.77 -39.42
CA PRO A 14 29.65 5.00 -38.65
C PRO A 14 29.69 4.72 -37.14
N ALA A 15 30.13 5.75 -36.39
CA ALA A 15 30.13 5.79 -34.94
C ALA A 15 28.87 5.16 -34.35
N THR A 16 29.06 4.16 -33.49
CA THR A 16 28.01 3.64 -32.61
C THR A 16 27.53 4.80 -31.75
N ALA A 17 26.41 5.43 -32.14
CA ALA A 17 25.53 6.04 -31.17
C ALA A 17 25.32 4.98 -30.10
N ALA A 18 25.67 5.29 -28.86
CA ALA A 18 25.37 4.42 -27.73
C ALA A 18 23.85 4.21 -27.76
N ALA A 19 23.43 3.08 -28.31
CA ALA A 19 22.10 2.56 -28.10
C ALA A 19 22.05 2.26 -26.62
N HIS A 20 21.58 3.24 -25.83
CA HIS A 20 21.12 2.96 -24.48
C HIS A 20 20.03 1.92 -24.67
N ALA A 21 20.38 0.65 -24.40
CA ALA A 21 19.42 -0.43 -24.35
C ALA A 21 18.28 0.04 -23.46
N GLU A 22 17.06 0.02 -23.99
CA GLU A 22 15.88 0.48 -23.29
C GLU A 22 15.77 -0.28 -21.96
N GLN A 23 15.94 0.43 -20.85
CA GLN A 23 16.00 -0.19 -19.52
C GLN A 23 14.60 -0.20 -18.91
N THR A 24 14.13 -1.37 -18.50
CA THR A 24 12.85 -1.49 -17.78
C THR A 24 13.03 -1.15 -16.30
N LEU A 25 12.29 -0.15 -15.82
CA LEU A 25 12.20 0.21 -14.41
C LEU A 25 10.96 -0.46 -13.80
N ASP A 26 11.17 -1.52 -13.01
CA ASP A 26 10.11 -2.19 -12.28
C ASP A 26 9.78 -1.42 -10.99
N ILE A 27 8.58 -0.86 -10.90
CA ILE A 27 8.10 -0.10 -9.74
C ILE A 27 7.02 -0.90 -9.03
N SER A 28 7.30 -1.33 -7.81
CA SER A 28 6.33 -1.99 -6.94
C SER A 28 5.62 -0.99 -6.04
N TYR A 29 4.28 -1.05 -5.95
CA TYR A 29 3.49 -0.14 -5.11
C TYR A 29 2.28 -0.82 -4.41
N PRO A 30 1.89 -0.37 -3.20
CA PRO A 30 0.70 -0.88 -2.52
C PRO A 30 -0.58 -0.23 -3.04
N ARG A 31 -1.66 -1.02 -3.20
CA ARG A 31 -2.98 -0.52 -3.64
C ARG A 31 -3.55 0.61 -2.76
N SER A 32 -3.11 0.74 -1.51
CA SER A 32 -3.57 1.81 -0.62
C SER A 32 -2.82 3.14 -0.80
N SER A 33 -1.76 3.20 -1.62
CA SER A 33 -1.01 4.45 -1.81
C SER A 33 -1.66 5.35 -2.85
N THR A 34 -2.27 6.44 -2.38
CA THR A 34 -2.84 7.49 -3.23
C THR A 34 -1.81 8.08 -4.20
N LEU A 35 -0.57 8.33 -3.74
CA LEU A 35 0.48 8.95 -4.57
C LEU A 35 0.86 8.07 -5.76
N TRP A 36 1.14 6.79 -5.54
CA TRP A 36 1.56 5.88 -6.60
C TRP A 36 0.43 5.62 -7.61
N ILE A 37 -0.81 5.55 -7.15
CA ILE A 37 -1.99 5.43 -8.03
C ILE A 37 -2.08 6.65 -8.96
N LEU A 38 -1.93 7.86 -8.41
CA LEU A 38 -2.01 9.08 -9.22
C LEU A 38 -0.88 9.17 -10.25
N LEU A 39 0.35 8.80 -9.86
CA LEU A 39 1.49 8.78 -10.78
C LEU A 39 1.30 7.76 -11.91
N LYS A 40 0.81 6.56 -11.62
CA LYS A 40 0.49 5.55 -12.63
C LYS A 40 -0.67 5.99 -13.54
N GLN A 41 -1.66 6.70 -13.02
CA GLN A 41 -2.82 7.15 -13.79
C GLN A 41 -2.52 8.32 -14.73
N ASN A 42 -1.67 9.26 -14.30
CA ASN A 42 -1.36 10.47 -15.07
C ASN A 42 -0.26 10.28 -16.12
N ALA A 43 0.42 9.13 -16.11
CA ALA A 43 1.49 8.74 -17.04
C ALA A 43 2.66 9.73 -17.13
N GLN A 44 2.77 10.69 -16.20
CA GLN A 44 3.78 11.75 -16.24
C GLN A 44 5.19 11.18 -15.99
N LEU A 45 5.29 10.14 -15.16
CA LEU A 45 6.56 9.51 -14.84
C LEU A 45 7.14 8.82 -16.08
N GLU A 46 6.32 8.08 -16.81
CA GLU A 46 6.68 7.39 -18.05
C GLU A 46 7.10 8.37 -19.14
N GLN A 47 6.36 9.48 -19.30
CA GLN A 47 6.70 10.53 -20.26
C GLN A 47 8.07 11.17 -19.98
N ARG A 48 8.42 11.33 -18.70
CA ARG A 48 9.71 11.91 -18.28
C ARG A 48 10.86 10.93 -18.38
N LEU A 49 10.59 9.63 -18.19
CA LEU A 49 11.60 8.57 -18.21
C LEU A 49 11.89 8.05 -19.62
N LYS A 50 10.91 8.09 -20.52
CA LYS A 50 11.07 7.68 -21.92
C LYS A 50 12.22 8.37 -22.68
N PRO A 51 12.39 9.72 -22.65
CA PRO A 51 13.52 10.37 -23.33
C PRO A 51 14.87 10.02 -22.70
N LEU A 52 14.88 9.48 -21.48
CA LEU A 52 16.08 9.00 -20.80
C LEU A 52 16.38 7.52 -21.11
N GLY A 53 15.59 6.88 -21.98
CA GLY A 53 15.77 5.47 -22.35
C GLY A 53 15.21 4.47 -21.35
N PHE A 54 14.30 4.90 -20.47
CA PHE A 54 13.64 4.03 -19.48
C PHE A 54 12.17 3.79 -19.81
N THR A 55 11.74 2.55 -19.62
CA THR A 55 10.33 2.14 -19.71
C THR A 55 9.86 1.61 -18.37
N VAL A 56 8.71 2.08 -17.88
CA VAL A 56 8.22 1.73 -16.53
C VAL A 56 7.30 0.53 -16.60
N ASN A 57 7.52 -0.43 -15.70
CA ASN A 57 6.65 -1.57 -15.49
C ASN A 57 6.11 -1.54 -14.05
N TRP A 58 4.78 -1.54 -13.92
CA TRP A 58 4.11 -1.33 -12.63
C TRP A 58 3.69 -2.66 -12.01
N HIS A 59 4.17 -2.91 -10.79
CA HIS A 59 3.81 -4.08 -10.00
C HIS A 59 2.97 -3.66 -8.80
N GLU A 60 1.66 -3.85 -8.90
CA GLU A 60 0.81 -3.67 -7.74
C GLU A 60 1.00 -4.86 -6.80
N PHE A 61 1.43 -4.60 -5.57
CA PHE A 61 1.34 -5.60 -4.52
C PHE A 61 0.17 -5.26 -3.61
N SER A 62 -0.65 -6.27 -3.35
CA SER A 62 -1.66 -6.16 -2.30
C SER A 62 -0.94 -6.24 -0.96
N THR A 63 -1.25 -5.34 -0.03
CA THR A 63 -0.94 -5.53 1.40
C THR A 63 -1.76 -6.69 2.02
N GLY A 64 -2.50 -7.45 1.20
CA GLY A 64 -3.19 -8.68 1.54
C GLY A 64 -2.42 -9.68 2.42
N PRO A 65 -1.08 -9.85 2.32
CA PRO A 65 -0.33 -10.69 3.24
C PRO A 65 -0.37 -10.20 4.69
N LEU A 66 -0.55 -8.90 4.95
CA LEU A 66 -0.66 -8.38 6.32
C LEU A 66 -1.96 -8.79 7.01
N TRP A 67 -2.99 -9.17 6.24
CA TRP A 67 -4.30 -9.59 6.75
C TRP A 67 -4.62 -11.06 6.41
N GLY A 68 -3.71 -11.79 5.76
CA GLY A 68 -3.88 -13.22 5.47
C GLY A 68 -4.77 -13.55 4.26
N ASN A 69 -4.71 -12.77 3.16
CA ASN A 69 -5.48 -13.04 1.93
C ASN A 69 -7.02 -13.08 2.15
N ILE A 70 -7.55 -12.15 2.94
CA ILE A 70 -9.00 -12.03 3.13
C ILE A 70 -9.67 -11.67 1.79
N ALA A 71 -10.71 -12.41 1.40
CA ALA A 71 -11.48 -12.14 0.20
C ALA A 71 -12.05 -10.70 0.21
N PRO A 72 -12.02 -9.95 -0.91
CA PRO A 72 -12.52 -8.58 -0.97
C PRO A 72 -13.95 -8.41 -0.45
N ALA A 73 -14.86 -9.33 -0.80
CA ALA A 73 -16.24 -9.33 -0.32
C ALA A 73 -16.36 -9.43 1.21
N THR A 74 -15.42 -10.11 1.87
CA THR A 74 -15.37 -10.19 3.34
C THR A 74 -14.93 -8.86 3.95
N VAL A 75 -13.97 -8.18 3.33
CA VAL A 75 -13.51 -6.85 3.75
C VAL A 75 -14.63 -5.83 3.58
N GLU A 76 -15.33 -5.85 2.44
CA GLU A 76 -16.47 -4.98 2.16
C GLU A 76 -17.59 -5.16 3.17
N ARG A 77 -17.98 -6.41 3.47
CA ARG A 77 -18.99 -6.72 4.49
C ARG A 77 -18.56 -6.30 5.89
N ALA A 78 -17.27 -6.43 6.24
CA ALA A 78 -16.78 -5.98 7.53
C ALA A 78 -16.83 -4.45 7.62
N ASN A 79 -16.45 -3.74 6.56
CA ASN A 79 -16.50 -2.29 6.50
C ASN A 79 -17.94 -1.76 6.53
N SER A 80 -18.90 -2.44 5.88
CA SER A 80 -20.31 -2.04 5.91
C SER A 80 -20.96 -2.17 7.28
N ARG A 81 -20.35 -2.93 8.21
CA ARG A 81 -20.81 -3.09 9.59
C ARG A 81 -20.13 -2.13 10.57
N ARG A 82 -19.08 -1.43 10.15
CA ARG A 82 -18.35 -0.47 10.98
C ARG A 82 -19.05 0.88 10.90
N SER A 83 -19.26 1.53 12.05
CA SER A 83 -19.40 2.98 12.11
C SER A 83 -18.03 3.57 12.44
N TYR A 84 -17.61 4.57 11.67
CA TYR A 84 -16.36 5.31 11.86
C TYR A 84 -16.60 6.69 12.48
N ASP A 85 -17.78 6.91 13.06
CA ASP A 85 -18.08 8.20 13.67
C ASP A 85 -17.18 8.42 14.88
N ILE A 86 -16.32 9.44 14.79
CA ILE A 86 -15.49 9.88 15.90
C ILE A 86 -16.37 10.79 16.77
N ILE A 87 -17.09 10.18 17.71
CA ILE A 87 -17.92 10.89 18.69
C ILE A 87 -17.22 10.97 20.05
N PRO A 88 -17.37 12.07 20.81
CA PRO A 88 -16.92 12.13 22.19
C PRO A 88 -17.55 11.01 23.03
N VAL A 89 -16.74 10.40 23.89
CA VAL A 89 -17.24 9.42 24.86
C VAL A 89 -18.14 10.13 25.87
N LYS A 90 -19.34 9.61 26.05
CA LYS A 90 -20.30 10.12 27.04
C LYS A 90 -20.36 9.17 28.23
N LEU A 91 -20.35 9.71 29.45
CA LEU A 91 -20.30 8.91 30.68
C LEU A 91 -21.52 7.99 30.82
N GLU A 92 -22.68 8.45 30.38
CA GLU A 92 -23.93 7.68 30.37
C GLU A 92 -23.86 6.43 29.48
N ASN A 93 -22.96 6.40 28.49
CA ASN A 93 -22.81 5.28 27.56
C ASN A 93 -21.82 4.21 28.08
N LEU A 94 -21.30 4.34 29.31
CA LEU A 94 -20.31 3.43 29.89
C LEU A 94 -20.90 2.24 30.65
N ALA A 95 -22.22 2.06 30.60
CA ALA A 95 -22.90 0.97 31.32
C ALA A 95 -22.39 -0.41 30.92
N GLU A 96 -22.13 -0.63 29.62
CA GLU A 96 -21.61 -1.91 29.12
C GLU A 96 -20.17 -2.14 29.56
N GLN A 97 -19.34 -1.10 29.56
CA GLN A 97 -17.96 -1.15 30.04
C GLN A 97 -17.92 -1.48 31.54
N GLN A 98 -18.85 -0.93 32.33
CA GLN A 98 -18.99 -1.28 33.74
C GLN A 98 -19.39 -2.75 33.91
N ARG A 99 -20.36 -3.24 33.14
CA ARG A 99 -20.78 -4.66 33.16
C ARG A 99 -19.62 -5.60 32.88
N ILE A 100 -18.79 -5.28 31.88
CA ILE A 100 -17.60 -6.06 31.55
C ILE A 100 -16.59 -6.02 32.71
N ALA A 101 -16.33 -4.84 33.29
CA ALA A 101 -15.44 -4.70 34.43
C ALA A 101 -15.89 -5.55 35.63
N ASP A 102 -17.20 -5.58 35.92
CA ASP A 102 -17.78 -6.36 37.01
C ASP A 102 -17.65 -7.87 36.77
N ILE A 103 -17.84 -8.33 35.53
CA ILE A 103 -17.60 -9.73 35.13
C ILE A 103 -16.15 -10.12 35.39
N TYR A 104 -15.19 -9.28 34.99
CA TYR A 104 -13.77 -9.58 35.15
C TYR A 104 -13.37 -9.65 36.62
N TYR A 105 -13.92 -8.76 37.46
CA TYR A 105 -13.68 -8.80 38.90
C TYR A 105 -14.29 -10.04 39.55
N THR A 106 -15.54 -10.37 39.20
CA THR A 106 -16.25 -11.56 39.70
C THR A 106 -15.52 -12.85 39.29
N ALA A 107 -15.01 -12.90 38.06
CA ALA A 107 -14.18 -13.99 37.55
C ALA A 107 -12.75 -14.01 38.12
N LYS A 108 -12.39 -13.06 38.99
CA LYS A 108 -11.06 -12.90 39.61
C LYS A 108 -9.92 -12.74 38.58
N LEU A 109 -10.23 -12.25 37.38
CA LEU A 109 -9.23 -11.93 36.34
C LEU A 109 -8.53 -10.61 36.62
N ILE A 110 -9.13 -9.74 37.44
CA ILE A 110 -8.53 -8.50 37.93
C ILE A 110 -8.56 -8.46 39.46
N PRO A 111 -7.54 -7.89 40.10
CA PRO A 111 -7.37 -7.95 41.55
C PRO A 111 -8.26 -6.96 42.33
N LYS A 112 -8.83 -5.95 41.66
CA LYS A 112 -9.62 -4.89 42.27
C LYS A 112 -10.80 -4.52 41.36
N PRO A 113 -11.94 -4.10 41.92
CA PRO A 113 -13.06 -3.63 41.11
C PRO A 113 -12.68 -2.35 40.36
N LEU A 114 -13.10 -2.25 39.11
CA LEU A 114 -12.89 -1.08 38.26
C LEU A 114 -14.20 -0.30 38.12
N LYS A 115 -14.10 1.03 38.15
CA LYS A 115 -15.22 1.92 37.85
C LYS A 115 -15.01 2.53 36.47
N ALA A 116 -15.82 2.15 35.50
CA ALA A 116 -15.65 2.55 34.10
C ALA A 116 -15.72 4.07 33.88
N SER A 117 -16.44 4.79 34.75
CA SER A 117 -16.50 6.26 34.72
C SER A 117 -15.29 6.97 35.32
N ASN A 118 -14.35 6.26 35.94
CA ASN A 118 -13.09 6.85 36.42
C ASN A 118 -12.08 6.96 35.27
N ILE A 119 -12.43 7.70 34.23
CA ILE A 119 -11.58 7.98 33.08
C ILE A 119 -11.44 9.49 32.89
N ASN A 120 -10.27 9.93 32.44
CA ASN A 120 -10.06 11.31 32.01
C ASN A 120 -10.68 11.47 30.62
N LEU A 121 -11.84 12.10 30.55
CA LEU A 121 -12.48 12.45 29.28
C LEU A 121 -11.84 13.70 28.69
N TRP A 122 -11.24 13.55 27.51
CA TRP A 122 -10.80 14.68 26.72
C TRP A 122 -12.01 15.36 26.08
N THR A 123 -12.14 16.67 26.28
CA THR A 123 -13.17 17.50 25.64
C THR A 123 -12.52 18.37 24.57
N PRO A 124 -12.91 18.27 23.29
CA PRO A 124 -12.44 19.18 22.26
C PRO A 124 -12.81 20.62 22.64
N LYS A 125 -11.89 21.56 22.42
CA LYS A 125 -12.23 22.99 22.49
C LYS A 125 -13.15 23.32 21.30
N PRO A 126 -14.18 24.17 21.51
CA PRO A 126 -15.07 24.60 20.44
C PRO A 126 -14.32 25.36 19.35
#